data_AF-A0A1I1CZV7-F1
#
_entry.id   AF-A0A1I1CZV7-F1
#
_cell.length_a   1.000
_cell.length_b   1.000
_cell.length_c   1.000
_cell.angle_alpha   90.00
_cell.angle_beta   90.00
_cell.angle_gamma   90.00
#
_symmetry.space_group_name_H-M   'P 1'
#
loop_
_entity.id
_entity.type
_entity.pdbx_description
1 polymer ?
#
loop_
_entity_poly.entity_id
_entity_poly.type
_entity_poly.pdbx_seq_one_letter_code
_entity_poly.pdbx_strand_id
1 'polypeptide(L)' 'MEVWLSENIGNIIVITIVVVILALALRSVIKDRLSGKGGCGCGCANCAMHGKCHTAKK' A
#
# COMPACT_ATOMS: atom_id res chain seq x y z
N MET A 1 -11.43 -37.99 -8.95
CA MET A 1 -11.60 -37.21 -7.71
C MET A 1 -10.92 -35.84 -7.87
N GLU A 2 -11.11 -35.17 -9.02
CA GLU A 2 -10.46 -33.89 -9.35
C GLU A 2 -11.45 -32.84 -9.89
N VAL A 3 -12.76 -33.09 -9.75
CA VAL A 3 -13.82 -32.21 -10.28
C VAL A 3 -13.95 -30.91 -9.49
N TRP A 4 -13.48 -30.87 -8.24
CA TRP A 4 -13.62 -29.70 -7.39
C TRP A 4 -12.83 -28.50 -7.90
N LEU A 5 -11.64 -28.72 -8.47
CA LEU A 5 -10.82 -27.64 -9.01
C LEU A 5 -11.39 -27.11 -10.34
N SER A 6 -11.99 -27.99 -11.17
CA SER A 6 -12.61 -27.60 -12.44
C SER A 6 -13.95 -26.89 -12.26
N GLU A 7 -14.78 -27.32 -11.30
CA GLU A 7 -16.08 -26.68 -11.03
C GLU A 7 -15.93 -25.29 -10.44
N ASN A 8 -14.87 -25.05 -9.65
CA ASN A 8 -14.64 -23.79 -8.96
C ASN A 8 -13.58 -22.91 -9.64
N ILE A 9 -13.13 -23.25 -10.84
CA ILE A 9 -12.06 -22.52 -11.54
C ILE A 9 -12.40 -21.05 -11.77
N GLY A 10 -13.66 -20.75 -12.08
CA GLY A 10 -14.14 -19.37 -12.22
C GLY A 10 -14.01 -18.58 -10.92
N ASN A 11 -14.34 -19.20 -9.78
CA ASN A 11 -14.26 -18.55 -8.47
C ASN A 11 -12.81 -18.28 -8.07
N ILE A 12 -11.89 -19.21 -8.37
CA ILE A 12 -10.45 -19.04 -8.14
C ILE A 12 -9.89 -17.85 -8.94
N ILE A 13 -10.32 -17.69 -10.20
CA ILE A 13 -9.89 -16.55 -11.04
C ILE A 13 -10.38 -15.23 -10.44
N VAL A 14 -11.66 -15.16 -10.05
CA VAL A 14 -12.24 -13.94 -9.45
C VAL A 14 -11.51 -13.56 -8.16
N ILE A 15 -11.30 -14.51 -7.25
CA ILE A 15 -10.58 -14.26 -5.99
C ILE A 15 -9.16 -13.78 -6.27
N THR A 16 -8.48 -14.39 -7.23
CA THR A 16 -7.10 -14.01 -7.61
C THR A 16 -7.05 -12.55 -8.09
N ILE A 17 -7.97 -12.14 -8.96
CA ILE A 17 -8.04 -10.75 -9.45
C ILE A 17 -8.27 -9.77 -8.29
N VAL A 18 -9.22 -10.07 -7.40
CA VAL A 18 -9.52 -9.23 -6.24
C VAL A 18 -8.30 -9.07 -5.33
N VAL A 19 -7.60 -10.17 -5.04
CA VAL A 19 -6.38 -10.17 -4.22
C VAL A 19 -5.28 -9.34 -4.87
N VAL A 20 -5.08 -9.45 -6.18
CA VAL A 20 -4.07 -8.66 -6.91
C VAL A 20 -4.38 -7.16 -6.82
N ILE A 21 -5.64 -6.76 -7.04
CA ILE A 21 -6.06 -5.35 -6.95
C ILE A 21 -5.83 -4.82 -5.53
N LEU A 22 -6.24 -5.58 -4.50
CA LEU A 22 -6.01 -5.21 -3.10
C LEU A 22 -4.52 -5.09 -2.77
N ALA A 23 -3.70 -6.03 -3.23
CA ALA A 23 -2.26 -6.00 -3.01
C ALA A 23 -1.61 -4.77 -3.67
N LEU A 24 -2.03 -4.39 -4.87
CA LEU A 24 -1.55 -3.18 -5.55
C LEU A 24 -1.97 -1.90 -4.81
N ALA A 25 -3.21 -1.84 -4.34
CA ALA A 25 -3.72 -0.72 -3.55
C ALA A 25 -2.97 -0.57 -2.22
N LEU A 26 -2.76 -1.69 -1.49
CA LEU A 26 -1.97 -1.66 -0.26
C LEU A 26 -0.51 -1.30 -0.53
N ARG A 27 0.07 -1.78 -1.64
CA ARG A 27 1.44 -1.45 -2.02
C ARG A 27 1.62 0.04 -2.27
N SER A 28 0.68 0.71 -2.94
CA SER A 28 0.77 2.16 -3.16
C SER A 28 0.69 2.91 -1.84
N VAL A 29 -0.25 2.54 -0.96
CA VAL A 29 -0.38 3.12 0.38
C VAL A 29 0.89 2.91 1.20
N ILE A 30 1.41 1.69 1.29
CA ILE A 30 2.62 1.38 2.05
C ILE A 30 3.82 2.16 1.48
N LYS A 31 3.98 2.20 0.15
CA LYS A 31 5.04 2.96 -0.49
C LYS A 31 4.93 4.46 -0.16
N ASP A 32 3.73 5.01 -0.17
CA ASP A 32 3.49 6.41 0.17
C ASP A 32 3.77 6.68 1.66
N ARG A 33 3.40 5.75 2.55
CA ARG A 33 3.76 5.83 3.98
C ARG A 33 5.27 5.78 4.19
N LEU A 34 5.96 4.84 3.53
CA LEU A 34 7.42 4.70 3.58
C LEU A 34 8.14 5.91 2.98
N SER A 35 7.57 6.52 1.94
CA SER A 35 8.10 7.72 1.29
C SER A 35 7.82 9.01 2.08
N GLY A 36 7.29 8.89 3.30
CA GLY A 36 7.01 10.04 4.17
C GLY A 36 5.74 10.83 3.81
N LYS A 37 4.97 10.43 2.78
CA LYS A 37 3.68 11.06 2.44
C LYS A 37 2.56 10.76 3.45
N GLY A 38 2.81 9.84 4.39
CA GLY A 38 1.89 9.55 5.49
C GLY A 38 1.89 10.58 6.62
N GLY A 39 2.79 11.57 6.60
CA GLY A 39 2.93 12.63 7.61
C GLY A 39 2.19 13.93 7.26
N CYS A 40 2.27 14.91 8.16
CA CYS A 40 1.60 16.23 8.14
C CYS A 40 1.13 16.71 6.75
N GLY A 41 -0.18 16.88 6.57
CA GLY A 41 -0.82 17.20 5.28
C GLY A 41 -0.42 18.53 4.63
N CYS A 42 0.44 19.34 5.27
CA CYS A 42 0.99 20.59 4.76
C CYS A 42 2.32 20.41 3.99
N GLY A 43 2.82 19.17 3.86
CA GLY A 43 4.17 18.91 3.37
C GLY A 43 5.23 19.34 4.37
N CYS A 44 6.45 18.79 4.26
CA CYS A 44 7.49 19.08 5.25
C CYS A 44 7.92 20.55 5.25
N ALA A 45 7.81 21.28 4.13
CA ALA A 45 8.34 22.64 3.99
C ALA A 45 7.72 23.70 4.92
N ASN A 46 6.43 23.58 5.25
CA ASN A 46 5.73 24.48 6.19
C ASN A 46 5.23 23.75 7.45
N CYS A 47 5.73 22.54 7.72
CA CYS A 47 5.34 21.80 8.90
C CYS A 47 5.86 22.50 10.17
N ALA A 48 4.99 22.71 11.16
CA ALA A 48 5.39 23.26 12.47
C ALA A 48 6.52 22.47 13.16
N MET A 49 6.72 21.21 12.77
CA MET A 49 7.77 20.32 13.26
C MET A 49 8.95 20.14 12.28
N HIS A 50 9.05 20.94 11.20
CA HIS A 50 10.10 20.83 10.16
C HIS A 50 11.52 20.73 10.75
N GLY A 51 11.85 21.59 11.72
CA GLY A 51 13.17 21.64 12.36
C GLY A 51 13.48 20.51 13.34
N LYS A 52 12.51 19.65 13.68
CA LYS A 52 12.72 18.48 14.56
C LYS A 52 12.64 17.15 13.82
N CYS A 53 11.81 17.05 12.77
CA CYS A 53 11.61 15.81 12.03
C CYS A 53 12.79 15.47 11.09
N HIS A 54 13.46 16.47 10.52
CA HIS A 54 14.65 16.27 9.68
C HIS A 54 15.88 16.84 10.40
N THR A 55 16.38 16.14 11.41
CA THR A 55 17.72 16.45 11.95
C THR A 55 18.76 16.01 10.92
N ALA A 56 19.39 16.98 10.24
CA ALA A 56 20.62 16.70 9.51
C ALA A 56 21.63 16.18 10.54
N LYS A 57 22.07 14.93 10.39
CA LYS A 57 23.25 14.46 11.12
C LYS A 57 24.42 15.31 10.66
N LYS A 58 25.00 16.10 11.58
CA LYS A 58 26.36 16.64 11.42
C LYS A 58 27.36 15.49 11.42
#